data_AF-A0A5M9K2T8-F1
#
_entry.id   AF-A0A5M9K2T8-F1
#
_cell.length_a   1.000
_cell.length_b   1.000
_cell.length_c   1.000
_cell.angle_alpha   90.00
_cell.angle_beta   90.00
_cell.angle_gamma   90.00
#
_symmetry.space_group_name_H-M   'P 1'
#
loop_
_entity.id
_entity.type
_entity.pdbx_description
1 polymer ?
#
loop_
_entity_poly.entity_id
_entity_poly.type
_entity_poly.pdbx_seq_one_letter_code
_entity_poly.pdbx_strand_id
1 'polypeptide(L)'
;MTCVNEKKSGSGKQHPYLHGNFAPIHCTQPLVACAYTGIIPKELAGGEYVRNGGNPVTNEDLGRDAHWFDGDGMLSGVAFKRVKDGTVQPHFVNQYILTDMYLSSISTPSLRLPILPSIATLVNPASTLLTIILRILRTIFLVILSNLSGSARAIKKISVANTSLLYHDGRALATCESGPPIRISLPGLETVGWYDGVQAEGEPVAEVQSGEVFGGTGLIGFMKEWTTAHPRIDPITNELILFHSTFIPPFVHYSIIPSTQHNLSLNEPPRLVNATVPGVTSAKMMHDFGVSLSHTIIMDLPLSLDPLNLARNEPVVSYDPAGRSRFGIFPRWKPEDTRWFETNACCIFHTSNTWDETTLNTLTKEKETISVNLLACRLTSASLVFSAGDVAAPTPKANPITAPIEEEQCRLYYYRFPLTQAENIISHQFALSSIPFEFPSLRDSVAMTEAQYIYGCSVSDSTFGAALGRAVKIDSLVKIDVLALIARGKETNQIPITGCVDTRSVTEVLASNDPNDPLKSSNSQPVSMPRSQGSCHVKMARRKMMAGYFPTSLTKHSLISTVLQVLKQKVNYGSSMQGI
;
A
#
# COMPACT_ATOMS: atom_id res chain seq x y z
N MET A 1 11.27 24.90 -14.01
CA MET A 1 10.14 24.06 -14.42
C MET A 1 10.63 23.23 -15.58
N THR A 2 10.70 21.92 -15.43
CA THR A 2 11.07 20.98 -16.51
C THR A 2 9.81 20.23 -16.90
N CYS A 3 9.38 20.39 -18.15
CA CYS A 3 8.20 19.73 -18.68
C CYS A 3 8.62 18.90 -19.91
N VAL A 4 8.09 17.69 -20.01
CA VAL A 4 8.24 16.85 -21.21
C VAL A 4 7.19 17.30 -22.24
N ASN A 5 7.56 17.45 -23.51
CA ASN A 5 6.68 17.97 -24.56
C ASN A 5 5.48 17.05 -24.82
N GLU A 6 4.27 17.62 -24.88
CA GLU A 6 3.05 16.93 -25.32
C GLU A 6 3.04 16.75 -26.85
N LYS A 7 2.79 15.52 -27.34
CA LYS A 7 2.28 15.30 -28.69
C LYS A 7 0.78 14.99 -28.65
N LYS A 8 -0.02 15.81 -29.34
CA LYS A 8 -1.48 15.60 -29.48
C LYS A 8 -1.77 14.34 -30.32
N SER A 9 -2.61 13.44 -29.81
CA SER A 9 -3.13 12.24 -30.48
C SER A 9 -4.67 12.26 -30.55
N GLY A 10 -5.23 11.62 -31.58
CA GLY A 10 -6.58 11.79 -32.13
C GLY A 10 -7.77 11.11 -31.42
N SER A 11 -8.92 11.15 -32.10
CA SER A 11 -10.30 11.00 -31.60
C SER A 11 -10.77 9.58 -31.19
N GLY A 12 -10.07 8.93 -30.26
CA GLY A 12 -10.54 7.70 -29.58
C GLY A 12 -11.25 8.00 -28.24
N LYS A 13 -12.08 7.06 -27.75
CA LYS A 13 -12.63 7.13 -26.38
C LYS A 13 -11.47 7.08 -25.38
N GLN A 14 -11.26 8.17 -24.63
CA GLN A 14 -10.14 8.27 -23.68
C GLN A 14 -10.33 7.31 -22.50
N HIS A 15 -9.26 6.60 -22.13
CA HIS A 15 -9.25 5.66 -21.00
C HIS A 15 -9.56 6.38 -19.67
N PRO A 16 -10.42 5.82 -18.77
CA PRO A 16 -10.85 6.48 -17.52
C PRO A 16 -9.69 6.91 -16.61
N TYR A 17 -8.61 6.12 -16.58
CA TYR A 17 -7.45 6.38 -15.73
C TYR A 17 -6.33 7.17 -16.41
N LEU A 18 -6.62 7.85 -17.53
CA LEU A 18 -5.66 8.71 -18.24
C LEU A 18 -6.22 10.11 -18.54
N HIS A 19 -7.36 10.48 -17.97
CA HIS A 19 -7.98 11.80 -18.17
C HIS A 19 -8.53 12.38 -16.86
N GLY A 20 -8.87 13.67 -16.88
CA GLY A 20 -9.36 14.39 -15.69
C GLY A 20 -8.35 14.34 -14.54
N ASN A 21 -8.79 13.96 -13.34
CA ASN A 21 -7.87 13.83 -12.18
C ASN A 21 -6.86 12.67 -12.35
N PHE A 22 -7.09 11.77 -13.31
CA PHE A 22 -6.18 10.69 -13.67
C PHE A 22 -5.27 11.02 -14.87
N ALA A 23 -5.32 12.25 -15.40
CA ALA A 23 -4.38 12.68 -16.43
C ALA A 23 -2.92 12.67 -15.89
N PRO A 24 -1.93 12.18 -16.66
CA PRO A 24 -0.53 12.22 -16.23
C PRO A 24 -0.03 13.65 -16.01
N ILE A 25 0.81 13.86 -14.99
CA ILE A 25 1.46 15.14 -14.70
C ILE A 25 2.89 15.08 -15.24
N HIS A 26 3.21 15.86 -16.27
CA HIS A 26 4.52 15.80 -16.92
C HIS A 26 5.56 16.79 -16.36
N CYS A 27 5.16 17.70 -15.47
CA CYS A 27 6.03 18.73 -14.94
C CYS A 27 6.44 18.42 -13.48
N THR A 28 7.73 18.58 -13.19
CA THR A 28 8.27 18.55 -11.82
C THR A 28 8.48 19.98 -11.31
N GLN A 29 8.37 20.12 -9.99
CA GLN A 29 8.59 21.37 -9.28
C GLN A 29 9.58 21.15 -8.15
N PRO A 30 10.64 21.98 -8.06
CA PRO A 30 11.47 21.99 -6.88
C PRO A 30 10.65 22.52 -5.69
N LEU A 31 11.26 22.48 -4.51
CA LEU A 31 10.62 22.95 -3.29
C LEU A 31 10.30 24.45 -3.37
N VAL A 32 9.00 24.77 -3.51
CA VAL A 32 8.50 26.13 -3.76
C VAL A 32 7.43 26.49 -2.74
N ALA A 33 7.52 27.69 -2.15
CA ALA A 33 6.53 28.18 -1.19
C ALA A 33 5.11 28.19 -1.77
N CYS A 34 4.12 27.79 -0.96
CA CYS A 34 2.71 27.79 -1.34
C CYS A 34 1.97 28.93 -0.67
N ALA A 35 0.97 29.48 -1.37
CA ALA A 35 -0.07 30.22 -0.68
C ALA A 35 -0.92 29.24 0.18
N TYR A 36 -1.49 29.76 1.26
CA TYR A 36 -2.39 29.01 2.14
C TYR A 36 -3.34 29.98 2.85
N THR A 37 -4.42 29.44 3.41
CA THR A 37 -5.40 30.18 4.20
C THR A 37 -5.54 29.55 5.58
N GLY A 38 -5.89 30.33 6.61
CA GLY A 38 -6.00 29.85 7.98
C GLY A 38 -4.66 29.84 8.73
N ILE A 39 -4.58 29.07 9.82
CA ILE A 39 -3.41 29.00 10.71
C ILE A 39 -2.82 27.61 10.62
N ILE A 40 -1.55 27.51 10.22
CA ILE A 40 -0.81 26.25 10.21
C ILE A 40 -0.24 26.01 11.62
N PRO A 41 -0.54 24.86 12.26
CA PRO A 41 -0.04 24.53 13.59
C PRO A 41 1.50 24.52 13.65
N LYS A 42 2.06 25.09 14.71
CA LYS A 42 3.52 25.28 14.88
C LYS A 42 4.27 23.96 15.05
N GLU A 43 3.55 22.91 15.44
CA GLU A 43 4.00 21.54 15.66
C GLU A 43 4.40 20.85 14.35
N LEU A 44 3.84 21.30 13.22
CA LEU A 44 4.19 20.77 11.89
C LEU A 44 5.55 21.27 11.40
N ALA A 45 6.10 22.31 12.02
CA ALA A 45 7.35 22.92 11.58
C ALA A 45 8.53 21.94 11.58
N GLY A 46 9.29 21.97 10.50
CA GLY A 46 10.40 21.06 10.21
C GLY A 46 9.94 19.66 9.78
N GLY A 47 8.63 19.47 9.57
CA GLY A 47 8.09 18.25 9.04
C GLY A 47 7.68 18.30 7.58
N GLU A 48 7.36 17.15 7.03
CA GLU A 48 6.97 16.99 5.63
C GLU A 48 5.95 15.86 5.48
N TYR A 49 4.88 16.15 4.74
CA TYR A 49 3.95 15.14 4.24
C TYR A 49 4.37 14.76 2.83
N VAL A 50 4.53 13.47 2.55
CA VAL A 50 4.83 12.98 1.21
C VAL A 50 3.84 11.88 0.82
N ARG A 51 3.40 11.91 -0.43
CA ARG A 51 2.53 10.91 -1.03
C ARG A 51 3.16 10.36 -2.31
N ASN A 52 3.05 9.05 -2.48
CA ASN A 52 3.41 8.33 -3.70
C ASN A 52 2.19 8.10 -4.61
N GLY A 53 2.43 7.78 -5.88
CA GLY A 53 1.39 7.57 -6.88
C GLY A 53 1.97 7.18 -8.24
N GLY A 54 1.25 6.32 -8.96
CA GLY A 54 1.55 6.00 -10.36
C GLY A 54 1.24 7.16 -11.31
N ASN A 55 2.23 7.60 -12.07
CA ASN A 55 2.14 8.70 -13.00
C ASN A 55 2.88 8.34 -14.29
N PRO A 56 2.19 7.74 -15.28
CA PRO A 56 2.86 7.17 -16.44
C PRO A 56 3.49 8.26 -17.32
N VAL A 57 4.73 8.05 -17.71
CA VAL A 57 5.48 9.00 -18.56
C VAL A 57 5.23 8.74 -20.04
N THR A 58 5.08 7.48 -20.42
CA THR A 58 4.88 7.05 -21.80
C THR A 58 3.53 6.36 -21.95
N ASN A 59 2.50 7.11 -22.35
CA ASN A 59 1.13 6.60 -22.55
C ASN A 59 0.38 7.28 -23.72
N GLU A 60 1.11 7.87 -24.68
CA GLU A 60 0.52 8.68 -25.78
C GLU A 60 -0.31 7.87 -26.80
N ASP A 61 -0.29 6.53 -26.75
CA ASP A 61 -1.06 5.68 -27.66
C ASP A 61 -2.39 5.23 -27.02
N LEU A 62 -3.50 5.83 -27.49
CA LEU A 62 -4.88 5.62 -27.03
C LEU A 62 -5.49 4.26 -27.43
N GLY A 63 -4.70 3.34 -28.01
CA GLY A 63 -5.12 1.97 -28.37
C GLY A 63 -4.65 0.86 -27.42
N ARG A 64 -4.07 1.20 -26.26
CA ARG A 64 -3.43 0.25 -25.34
C ARG A 64 -4.32 -0.09 -24.14
N ASP A 65 -4.20 -1.33 -23.63
CA ASP A 65 -4.57 -1.67 -22.26
C ASP A 65 -3.72 -0.87 -21.27
N ALA A 66 -4.37 -0.14 -20.37
CA ALA A 66 -3.70 0.61 -19.32
C ALA A 66 -4.27 0.19 -17.97
N HIS A 67 -3.39 -0.15 -17.03
CA HIS A 67 -3.80 -0.36 -15.66
C HIS A 67 -3.39 0.83 -14.82
N TRP A 68 -4.25 1.17 -13.87
CA TRP A 68 -4.02 2.27 -12.95
C TRP A 68 -2.71 2.13 -12.15
N PHE A 69 -2.31 0.89 -11.83
CA PHE A 69 -1.08 0.59 -11.09
C PHE A 69 0.21 0.53 -11.95
N ASP A 70 0.13 0.71 -13.27
CA ASP A 70 1.30 0.58 -14.15
C ASP A 70 2.21 1.83 -14.15
N GLY A 71 1.70 2.98 -13.72
CA GLY A 71 2.38 4.26 -13.93
C GLY A 71 3.69 4.40 -13.15
N ASP A 72 4.65 5.11 -13.70
CA ASP A 72 5.93 5.41 -13.02
C ASP A 72 5.72 6.13 -11.68
N GLY A 73 6.49 5.80 -10.65
CA GLY A 73 6.35 6.43 -9.35
C GLY A 73 6.64 7.93 -9.39
N MET A 74 5.71 8.72 -8.87
CA MET A 74 5.90 10.16 -8.69
C MET A 74 5.48 10.57 -7.28
N LEU A 75 6.41 11.24 -6.60
CA LEU A 75 6.21 11.73 -5.25
C LEU A 75 5.70 13.17 -5.30
N SER A 76 4.77 13.49 -4.41
CA SER A 76 4.31 14.85 -4.12
C SER A 76 4.44 15.12 -2.63
N GLY A 77 5.13 16.21 -2.29
CA GLY A 77 5.47 16.57 -0.91
C GLY A 77 5.01 17.97 -0.53
N VAL A 78 4.67 18.16 0.74
CA VAL A 78 4.46 19.46 1.37
C VAL A 78 5.33 19.55 2.62
N ALA A 79 6.41 20.31 2.54
CA ALA A 79 7.33 20.56 3.65
C ALA A 79 6.93 21.85 4.41
N PHE A 80 6.91 21.77 5.73
CA PHE A 80 6.49 22.86 6.60
C PHE A 80 7.71 23.52 7.21
N LYS A 81 8.11 24.69 6.69
CA LYS A 81 9.33 25.39 7.15
C LYS A 81 8.99 26.48 8.15
N ARG A 82 9.77 26.57 9.23
CA ARG A 82 9.72 27.72 10.14
C ARG A 82 10.37 28.92 9.44
N VAL A 83 9.66 30.04 9.38
CA VAL A 83 10.16 31.30 8.85
C VAL A 83 10.59 32.25 9.99
N LYS A 84 11.29 33.35 9.65
CA LYS A 84 11.97 34.22 10.63
C LYS A 84 11.03 34.83 11.69
N ASP A 85 9.77 35.06 11.34
CA ASP A 85 8.73 35.59 12.23
C ASP A 85 8.14 34.53 13.19
N GLY A 86 8.60 33.28 13.11
CA GLY A 86 8.14 32.18 13.95
C GLY A 86 6.89 31.45 13.43
N THR A 87 6.30 31.90 12.32
CA THR A 87 5.20 31.23 11.61
C THR A 87 5.71 30.04 10.77
N VAL A 88 4.78 29.29 10.18
CA VAL A 88 5.07 28.09 9.38
C VAL A 88 4.63 28.30 7.94
N GLN A 89 5.59 28.20 7.02
CA GLN A 89 5.39 28.34 5.59
C GLN A 89 5.42 26.97 4.89
N PRO A 90 4.31 26.50 4.29
CA PRO A 90 4.29 25.28 3.49
C PRO A 90 5.02 25.49 2.16
N HIS A 91 5.76 24.49 1.73
CA HIS A 91 6.43 24.43 0.46
C HIS A 91 6.08 23.13 -0.25
N PHE A 92 5.64 23.21 -1.50
CA PHE A 92 5.31 22.06 -2.32
C PHE A 92 6.51 21.65 -3.17
N VAL A 93 6.65 20.34 -3.38
CA VAL A 93 7.64 19.71 -4.25
C VAL A 93 6.99 18.50 -4.92
N ASN A 94 7.37 18.20 -6.16
CA ASN A 94 7.06 16.92 -6.78
C ASN A 94 8.20 16.46 -7.70
N GLN A 95 8.53 15.18 -7.62
CA GLN A 95 9.59 14.56 -8.40
C GLN A 95 9.16 13.17 -8.86
N TYR A 96 9.58 12.79 -10.07
CA TYR A 96 9.58 11.39 -10.47
C TYR A 96 10.62 10.63 -9.66
N ILE A 97 10.29 9.40 -9.29
CA ILE A 97 11.26 8.47 -8.74
C ILE A 97 12.09 7.95 -9.91
N LEU A 98 13.41 8.15 -9.82
CA LEU A 98 14.36 7.79 -10.85
C LEU A 98 14.65 6.28 -10.81
N THR A 99 13.64 5.46 -11.09
CA THR A 99 13.78 4.01 -11.26
C THR A 99 14.46 3.69 -12.59
N ASP A 100 15.04 2.49 -12.70
CA ASP A 100 15.65 2.05 -13.95
C ASP A 100 14.64 2.02 -15.10
N MET A 101 13.39 1.65 -14.82
CA MET A 101 12.27 1.65 -15.76
C MET A 101 11.94 3.06 -16.28
N TYR A 102 11.83 4.03 -15.37
CA TYR A 102 11.58 5.42 -15.71
C TYR A 102 12.72 5.97 -16.59
N LEU A 103 13.97 5.75 -16.16
CA LEU A 103 15.15 6.28 -16.84
C LEU A 103 15.34 5.67 -18.22
N SER A 104 15.20 4.35 -18.35
CA SER A 104 15.24 3.68 -19.65
C SER A 104 14.14 4.15 -20.59
N SER A 105 12.95 4.46 -20.06
CA SER A 105 11.83 4.96 -20.87
C SER A 105 12.10 6.38 -21.40
N ILE A 106 12.59 7.30 -20.56
CA ILE A 106 12.88 8.68 -21.00
C ILE A 106 14.16 8.80 -21.83
N SER A 107 15.14 7.90 -21.64
CA SER A 107 16.40 7.90 -22.39
C SER A 107 16.30 7.21 -23.74
N THR A 108 15.17 6.57 -24.06
CA THR A 108 14.96 5.80 -25.30
C THR A 108 13.82 6.41 -26.10
N PRO A 109 14.04 7.48 -26.89
CA PRO A 109 12.98 8.15 -27.65
C PRO A 109 12.27 7.25 -28.68
N SER A 110 12.93 6.16 -29.11
CA SER A 110 12.35 5.16 -30.01
C SER A 110 11.37 4.21 -29.32
N LEU A 111 11.35 4.18 -27.99
CA LEU A 111 10.46 3.34 -27.20
C LEU A 111 9.02 3.88 -27.29
N ARG A 112 8.20 3.23 -28.10
CA ARG A 112 6.78 3.59 -28.28
C ARG A 112 5.84 2.98 -27.24
N LEU A 113 6.29 1.94 -26.55
CA LEU A 113 5.50 1.18 -25.58
C LEU A 113 6.33 0.95 -24.31
N PRO A 114 5.74 1.04 -23.10
CA PRO A 114 6.46 0.72 -21.88
C PRO A 114 7.14 -0.64 -21.93
N ILE A 115 8.24 -0.73 -21.20
CA ILE A 115 9.07 -1.94 -21.20
C ILE A 115 8.27 -3.11 -20.59
N LEU A 116 7.58 -2.88 -19.45
CA LEU A 116 6.72 -3.88 -18.81
C LEU A 116 5.35 -4.03 -19.50
N PRO A 117 4.79 -5.26 -19.51
CA PRO A 117 3.38 -5.45 -19.87
C PRO A 117 2.46 -4.75 -18.84
N SER A 118 1.29 -4.29 -19.29
CA SER A 118 0.28 -3.76 -18.38
C SER A 118 -0.34 -4.89 -17.57
N ILE A 119 -0.66 -4.62 -16.30
CA ILE A 119 -1.51 -5.53 -15.49
C ILE A 119 -2.85 -5.78 -16.20
N ALA A 120 -3.41 -4.78 -16.89
CA ALA A 120 -4.66 -4.91 -17.63
C ALA A 120 -4.54 -5.98 -18.73
N THR A 121 -3.41 -6.03 -19.45
CA THR A 121 -3.14 -7.10 -20.42
C THR A 121 -3.04 -8.48 -19.77
N LEU A 122 -2.50 -8.58 -18.54
CA LEU A 122 -2.33 -9.84 -17.82
C LEU A 122 -3.64 -10.38 -17.22
N VAL A 123 -4.59 -9.50 -16.90
CA VAL A 123 -5.89 -9.88 -16.31
C VAL A 123 -7.00 -9.99 -17.36
N ASN A 124 -6.84 -9.39 -18.54
CA ASN A 124 -7.85 -9.40 -19.60
C ASN A 124 -8.02 -10.82 -20.18
N PRO A 125 -9.19 -11.46 -20.01
CA PRO A 125 -9.42 -12.81 -20.54
C PRO A 125 -9.44 -12.86 -22.09
N ALA A 126 -9.59 -11.72 -22.77
CA ALA A 126 -9.52 -11.64 -24.22
C ALA A 126 -8.08 -11.57 -24.77
N SER A 127 -7.08 -11.32 -23.91
CA SER A 127 -5.68 -11.37 -24.30
C SER A 127 -5.28 -12.80 -24.67
N THR A 128 -4.80 -13.00 -25.90
CA THR A 128 -4.34 -14.33 -26.31
C THR A 128 -3.03 -14.68 -25.59
N LEU A 129 -2.86 -15.97 -25.28
CA LEU A 129 -1.64 -16.53 -24.71
C LEU A 129 -0.38 -16.07 -25.46
N LEU A 130 -0.42 -16.14 -26.79
CA LEU A 130 0.69 -15.72 -27.64
C LEU A 130 1.04 -14.24 -27.42
N THR A 131 0.04 -13.36 -27.29
CA THR A 131 0.27 -11.93 -27.04
C THR A 131 0.97 -11.71 -25.70
N ILE A 132 0.49 -12.37 -24.63
CA ILE A 132 1.09 -12.26 -23.29
C ILE A 132 2.55 -12.74 -23.32
N ILE A 133 2.81 -13.91 -23.91
CA ILE A 133 4.16 -14.46 -24.06
C ILE A 133 5.05 -13.49 -24.82
N LEU A 134 4.61 -12.94 -25.95
CA LEU A 134 5.40 -12.00 -26.76
C LEU A 134 5.72 -10.71 -25.98
N ARG A 135 4.79 -10.20 -25.15
CA ARG A 135 5.04 -9.02 -24.30
C ARG A 135 6.06 -9.31 -23.19
N ILE A 136 5.98 -10.48 -22.55
CA ILE A 136 6.95 -10.91 -21.54
C ILE A 136 8.33 -11.11 -22.18
N LEU A 137 8.41 -11.84 -23.29
CA LEU A 137 9.67 -12.06 -24.02
C LEU A 137 10.30 -10.74 -24.51
N ARG A 138 9.49 -9.79 -24.97
CA ARG A 138 9.98 -8.43 -25.29
C ARG A 138 10.61 -7.76 -24.08
N THR A 139 9.97 -7.85 -22.91
CA THR A 139 10.50 -7.28 -21.67
C THR A 139 11.85 -7.89 -21.34
N ILE A 140 11.94 -9.22 -21.34
CA ILE A 140 13.19 -9.97 -21.08
C ILE A 140 14.27 -9.55 -22.06
N PHE A 141 13.95 -9.48 -23.36
CA PHE A 141 14.88 -9.06 -24.39
C PHE A 141 15.41 -7.64 -24.16
N LEU A 142 14.55 -6.67 -23.82
CA LEU A 142 14.95 -5.30 -23.54
C LEU A 142 15.83 -5.20 -22.28
N VAL A 143 15.51 -5.97 -21.23
CA VAL A 143 16.33 -6.03 -20.02
C VAL A 143 17.71 -6.61 -20.33
N ILE A 144 17.79 -7.72 -21.07
CA ILE A 144 19.08 -8.31 -21.50
C ILE A 144 19.88 -7.29 -22.32
N LEU A 145 19.24 -6.68 -23.32
CA LEU A 145 19.88 -5.69 -24.19
C LEU A 145 20.42 -4.50 -23.39
N SER A 146 19.69 -4.02 -22.37
CA SER A 146 20.14 -2.93 -21.50
C SER A 146 21.41 -3.26 -20.71
N ASN A 147 21.69 -4.54 -20.48
CA ASN A 147 22.88 -5.01 -19.76
C ASN A 147 24.07 -5.32 -20.68
N LEU A 148 23.92 -5.21 -22.01
CA LEU A 148 25.02 -5.39 -22.96
C LEU A 148 25.91 -4.14 -23.07
N SER A 149 27.17 -4.36 -23.42
CA SER A 149 28.14 -3.28 -23.66
C SER A 149 27.67 -2.35 -24.79
N GLY A 150 27.68 -1.04 -24.53
CA GLY A 150 27.19 -0.01 -25.46
C GLY A 150 25.79 0.52 -25.14
N SER A 151 25.05 -0.12 -24.23
CA SER A 151 23.82 0.43 -23.69
C SER A 151 24.09 1.62 -22.78
N ALA A 152 23.30 2.69 -22.92
CA ALA A 152 23.46 3.91 -22.11
C ALA A 152 23.23 3.65 -20.61
N ARG A 153 22.36 2.68 -20.28
CA ARG A 153 22.00 2.34 -18.91
C ARG A 153 21.44 0.92 -18.81
N ALA A 154 21.84 0.20 -17.77
CA ALA A 154 21.32 -1.12 -17.44
C ALA A 154 20.02 -1.03 -16.63
N ILE A 155 19.05 -1.90 -16.95
CA ILE A 155 17.86 -2.13 -16.13
C ILE A 155 18.23 -3.17 -15.08
N LYS A 156 18.47 -2.73 -13.84
CA LYS A 156 18.83 -3.61 -12.72
C LYS A 156 17.59 -4.12 -12.01
N LYS A 157 16.61 -3.25 -11.79
CA LYS A 157 15.32 -3.57 -11.15
C LYS A 157 14.16 -3.13 -12.04
N ILE A 158 13.14 -3.97 -12.14
CA ILE A 158 11.95 -3.71 -12.97
C ILE A 158 10.87 -2.89 -12.26
N SER A 159 11.12 -2.42 -11.04
CA SER A 159 10.12 -1.74 -10.24
C SER A 159 9.85 -0.31 -10.71
N VAL A 160 8.58 0.08 -10.64
CA VAL A 160 8.12 1.47 -10.86
C VAL A 160 8.05 2.28 -9.56
N ALA A 161 8.22 1.65 -8.39
CA ALA A 161 8.26 2.28 -7.06
C ALA A 161 7.09 3.25 -6.76
N ASN A 162 5.87 2.95 -7.20
CA ASN A 162 4.73 3.88 -7.21
C ASN A 162 3.70 3.68 -6.08
N THR A 163 3.89 2.69 -5.20
CA THR A 163 2.83 2.23 -4.30
C THR A 163 2.84 2.98 -2.97
N SER A 164 3.98 3.00 -2.26
CA SER A 164 4.03 3.54 -0.91
C SER A 164 5.33 4.27 -0.58
N LEU A 165 5.37 4.91 0.59
CA LEU A 165 6.54 5.55 1.18
C LEU A 165 6.54 5.30 2.69
N LEU A 166 7.69 4.87 3.24
CA LEU A 166 7.89 4.76 4.68
C LEU A 166 9.21 5.41 5.12
N TYR A 167 9.38 5.60 6.43
CA TYR A 167 10.63 6.13 7.01
C TYR A 167 11.27 5.15 7.98
N HIS A 168 12.39 4.55 7.60
CA HIS A 168 13.12 3.60 8.45
C HIS A 168 14.59 4.00 8.56
N ASP A 169 15.13 3.97 9.78
CA ASP A 169 16.56 4.15 10.06
C ASP A 169 17.23 5.29 9.28
N GLY A 170 16.65 6.49 9.37
CA GLY A 170 17.21 7.67 8.70
C GLY A 170 16.76 7.86 7.24
N ARG A 171 16.13 6.86 6.61
CA ARG A 171 15.85 6.79 5.17
C ARG A 171 14.35 6.90 4.90
N ALA A 172 13.97 7.75 3.95
CA ALA A 172 12.65 7.65 3.32
C ALA A 172 12.76 6.63 2.18
N LEU A 173 11.89 5.63 2.17
CA LEU A 173 11.93 4.50 1.25
C LEU A 173 10.62 4.43 0.49
N ALA A 174 10.66 4.62 -0.83
CA ALA A 174 9.51 4.39 -1.71
C ALA A 174 9.46 2.91 -2.10
N THR A 175 8.27 2.33 -2.16
CA THR A 175 8.07 0.89 -2.31
C THR A 175 7.06 0.56 -3.41
N CYS A 176 7.21 -0.61 -3.99
CA CYS A 176 6.31 -1.25 -4.94
C CYS A 176 6.62 -2.73 -4.97
N GLU A 177 5.59 -3.57 -5.15
CA GLU A 177 5.63 -5.03 -5.10
C GLU A 177 6.59 -5.67 -6.10
N SER A 178 6.98 -4.91 -7.13
CA SER A 178 7.84 -5.38 -8.23
C SER A 178 9.33 -5.14 -7.99
N GLY A 179 9.75 -4.76 -6.77
CA GLY A 179 11.16 -4.58 -6.45
C GLY A 179 11.46 -4.25 -4.98
N PRO A 180 12.75 -4.05 -4.68
CA PRO A 180 13.16 -3.58 -3.36
C PRO A 180 12.78 -2.12 -3.15
N PRO A 181 12.77 -1.63 -1.89
CA PRO A 181 12.56 -0.22 -1.61
C PRO A 181 13.63 0.66 -2.27
N ILE A 182 13.29 1.91 -2.60
CA ILE A 182 14.22 2.89 -3.17
C ILE A 182 14.31 4.12 -2.26
N ARG A 183 15.54 4.52 -1.90
CA ARG A 183 15.77 5.64 -0.99
C ARG A 183 15.52 6.97 -1.68
N ILE A 184 14.82 7.85 -0.96
CA ILE A 184 14.49 9.21 -1.34
C ILE A 184 15.09 10.19 -0.33
N SER A 185 15.66 11.27 -0.83
CA SER A 185 16.14 12.41 -0.05
C SER A 185 14.99 13.34 0.33
N LEU A 186 14.93 13.77 1.59
CA LEU A 186 13.94 14.75 2.06
C LEU A 186 14.65 16.08 2.41
N PRO A 187 14.04 17.25 2.14
CA PRO A 187 12.69 17.44 1.59
C PRO A 187 12.62 17.66 0.08
N GLY A 188 13.71 17.41 -0.66
CA GLY A 188 13.77 17.68 -2.10
C GLY A 188 13.15 16.60 -2.99
N LEU A 189 12.87 15.42 -2.42
CA LEU A 189 12.36 14.23 -3.09
C LEU A 189 13.32 13.67 -4.17
N GLU A 190 14.62 13.95 -4.05
CA GLU A 190 15.61 13.39 -4.97
C GLU A 190 15.77 11.88 -4.75
N THR A 191 15.86 11.11 -5.82
CA THR A 191 16.13 9.67 -5.73
C THR A 191 17.59 9.43 -5.41
N VAL A 192 17.86 8.65 -4.36
CA VAL A 192 19.23 8.28 -3.93
C VAL A 192 19.66 6.96 -4.55
N GLY A 193 18.81 5.93 -4.52
CA GLY A 193 19.13 4.61 -5.11
C GLY A 193 18.38 3.46 -4.45
N TRP A 194 18.46 2.27 -5.05
CA TRP A 194 17.82 1.06 -4.53
C TRP A 194 18.41 0.67 -3.17
N TYR A 195 17.56 0.24 -2.23
CA TYR A 195 17.92 -0.18 -0.88
C TYR A 195 17.90 -1.71 -0.78
N ASP A 196 19.00 -2.31 -0.37
CA ASP A 196 19.20 -3.77 -0.36
C ASP A 196 18.93 -4.44 1.00
N GLY A 197 18.41 -3.69 1.98
CA GLY A 197 18.22 -4.18 3.34
C GLY A 197 19.39 -3.87 4.28
N VAL A 198 20.49 -3.33 3.76
CA VAL A 198 21.63 -2.83 4.52
C VAL A 198 21.91 -1.37 4.14
N GLN A 199 22.13 -1.11 2.86
CA GLN A 199 22.50 0.21 2.32
C GLN A 199 21.70 0.53 1.05
N ALA A 200 21.65 1.81 0.68
CA ALA A 200 21.21 2.20 -0.66
C ALA A 200 22.39 2.58 -1.58
N GLU A 201 22.26 2.34 -2.89
CA GLU A 201 23.34 2.51 -3.89
C GLU A 201 24.00 3.91 -3.89
N GLY A 202 23.28 4.96 -3.47
CA GLY A 202 23.75 6.34 -3.43
C GLY A 202 24.12 6.87 -2.04
N GLU A 203 24.17 6.01 -1.00
CA GLU A 203 24.63 6.43 0.31
C GLU A 203 26.17 6.49 0.35
N PRO A 204 26.77 7.42 1.13
CA PRO A 204 28.21 7.38 1.36
C PRO A 204 28.58 6.00 1.92
N VAL A 205 29.70 5.44 1.43
CA VAL A 205 30.26 4.19 1.94
C VAL A 205 30.63 4.41 3.41
N ALA A 206 29.76 3.99 4.31
CA ALA A 206 30.13 3.79 5.69
C ALA A 206 31.14 2.62 5.74
N GLU A 207 32.03 2.61 6.73
CA GLU A 207 32.82 1.41 7.05
C GLU A 207 31.87 0.21 7.05
N VAL A 208 32.21 -0.81 6.25
CA VAL A 208 31.39 -1.96 5.85
C VAL A 208 30.30 -2.28 6.87
N GLN A 209 29.04 -1.91 6.56
CA GLN A 209 27.91 -2.48 7.28
C GLN A 209 27.80 -3.94 6.85
N SER A 210 28.38 -4.85 7.64
CA SER A 210 28.23 -6.28 7.41
C SER A 210 26.78 -6.68 7.65
N GLY A 211 26.18 -7.36 6.68
CA GLY A 211 24.83 -7.88 6.81
C GLY A 211 24.37 -8.59 5.56
N GLU A 212 23.46 -9.56 5.73
CA GLU A 212 22.77 -10.18 4.60
C GLU A 212 21.86 -9.15 3.91
N VAL A 213 21.96 -9.09 2.59
CA VAL A 213 21.12 -8.26 1.72
C VAL A 213 19.93 -9.07 1.20
N PHE A 214 18.88 -8.37 0.79
CA PHE A 214 17.76 -8.98 0.09
C PHE A 214 18.23 -9.72 -1.17
N GLY A 215 17.50 -10.77 -1.54
CA GLY A 215 17.75 -11.53 -2.75
C GLY A 215 18.72 -12.70 -2.58
N GLY A 216 19.74 -12.54 -1.73
CA GLY A 216 20.81 -13.52 -1.54
C GLY A 216 21.62 -13.79 -2.82
N THR A 217 22.33 -14.91 -2.86
CA THR A 217 23.15 -15.31 -4.02
C THR A 217 22.38 -16.19 -5.00
N GLY A 218 22.57 -15.98 -6.31
CA GLY A 218 22.11 -16.88 -7.38
C GLY A 218 21.25 -16.23 -8.46
N LEU A 219 20.96 -17.00 -9.53
CA LEU A 219 20.28 -16.50 -10.74
C LEU A 219 18.84 -16.01 -10.51
N ILE A 220 18.19 -16.50 -9.44
CA ILE A 220 16.82 -16.13 -9.06
C ILE A 220 16.77 -15.13 -7.90
N GLY A 221 17.93 -14.64 -7.43
CA GLY A 221 18.01 -13.75 -6.28
C GLY A 221 17.19 -12.47 -6.46
N PHE A 222 17.10 -11.95 -7.68
CA PHE A 222 16.32 -10.75 -7.99
C PHE A 222 14.83 -10.87 -7.63
N MET A 223 14.22 -12.06 -7.69
CA MET A 223 12.82 -12.26 -7.29
C MET A 223 12.64 -12.18 -5.78
N LYS A 224 13.65 -12.61 -5.02
CA LYS A 224 13.65 -12.53 -3.56
C LYS A 224 13.89 -11.10 -3.04
N GLU A 225 14.08 -10.13 -3.93
CA GLU A 225 14.09 -8.71 -3.59
C GLU A 225 12.72 -8.04 -3.82
N TRP A 226 11.72 -8.77 -4.32
CA TRP A 226 10.38 -8.23 -4.53
C TRP A 226 9.63 -8.15 -3.21
N THR A 227 9.81 -7.01 -2.55
CA THR A 227 9.24 -6.72 -1.25
C THR A 227 7.79 -6.28 -1.35
N THR A 228 6.99 -6.52 -0.30
CA THR A 228 5.70 -5.85 -0.14
C THR A 228 5.83 -4.34 -0.27
N ALA A 229 4.79 -3.69 -0.81
CA ALA A 229 4.68 -2.24 -0.78
C ALA A 229 4.36 -1.68 0.63
N HIS A 230 3.89 -2.52 1.56
CA HIS A 230 3.47 -2.09 2.90
C HIS A 230 4.33 -2.64 4.05
N PRO A 231 5.66 -2.47 4.05
CA PRO A 231 6.48 -2.82 5.20
C PRO A 231 5.98 -2.16 6.49
N ARG A 232 6.18 -2.84 7.60
CA ARG A 232 5.77 -2.36 8.93
C ARG A 232 7.00 -2.01 9.75
N ILE A 233 6.91 -0.95 10.54
CA ILE A 233 7.96 -0.54 11.47
C ILE A 233 7.45 -0.78 12.87
N ASP A 234 8.23 -1.51 13.67
CA ASP A 234 7.93 -1.68 15.08
C ASP A 234 8.09 -0.35 15.82
N PRO A 235 7.06 0.19 16.49
CA PRO A 235 7.16 1.49 17.15
C PRO A 235 8.04 1.49 18.40
N ILE A 236 8.42 0.32 18.91
CA ILE A 236 9.28 0.12 20.08
C ILE A 236 10.72 -0.12 19.62
N THR A 237 10.95 -1.18 18.84
CA THR A 237 12.31 -1.60 18.43
C THR A 237 12.83 -0.82 17.21
N ASN A 238 11.92 -0.17 16.46
CA ASN A 238 12.18 0.46 15.17
C ASN A 238 12.64 -0.52 14.08
N GLU A 239 12.45 -1.83 14.28
CA GLU A 239 12.72 -2.85 13.26
C GLU A 239 11.80 -2.67 12.05
N LEU A 240 12.36 -2.81 10.85
CA LEU A 240 11.62 -2.88 9.59
C LEU A 240 11.26 -4.33 9.28
N ILE A 241 9.98 -4.60 9.14
CA ILE A 241 9.41 -5.92 8.94
C ILE A 241 8.75 -5.94 7.56
N LEU A 242 9.06 -6.94 6.75
CA LEU A 242 8.53 -7.09 5.40
C LEU A 242 8.47 -8.56 4.96
N PHE A 243 7.62 -8.85 3.98
CA PHE A 243 7.65 -10.10 3.23
C PHE A 243 8.08 -9.87 1.78
N HIS A 244 8.45 -10.96 1.12
CA HIS A 244 8.79 -11.02 -0.30
C HIS A 244 7.99 -12.11 -0.97
N SER A 245 7.54 -11.88 -2.20
CA SER A 245 6.78 -12.86 -2.98
C SER A 245 7.50 -13.23 -4.27
N THR A 246 7.53 -14.52 -4.58
CA THR A 246 8.22 -15.07 -5.75
C THR A 246 7.27 -15.92 -6.60
N PHE A 247 7.67 -16.23 -7.83
CA PHE A 247 6.93 -17.12 -8.73
C PHE A 247 7.35 -18.59 -8.64
N ILE A 248 8.32 -18.92 -7.78
CA ILE A 248 8.94 -20.26 -7.68
C ILE A 248 9.00 -20.64 -6.21
N PRO A 249 8.67 -21.89 -5.82
CA PRO A 249 8.74 -22.31 -4.43
C PRO A 249 10.17 -22.19 -3.85
N PRO A 250 10.32 -21.77 -2.58
CA PRO A 250 9.27 -21.23 -1.69
C PRO A 250 8.71 -19.88 -2.17
N PHE A 251 7.38 -19.75 -2.16
CA PHE A 251 6.69 -18.61 -2.77
C PHE A 251 6.68 -17.33 -1.92
N VAL A 252 6.84 -17.48 -0.60
CA VAL A 252 6.84 -16.35 0.34
C VAL A 252 8.07 -16.44 1.24
N HIS A 253 8.79 -15.33 1.29
CA HIS A 253 9.90 -15.11 2.21
C HIS A 253 9.59 -13.95 3.15
N TYR A 254 10.27 -13.87 4.27
CA TYR A 254 10.04 -12.91 5.34
C TYR A 254 11.36 -12.33 5.84
N SER A 255 11.37 -11.07 6.24
CA SER A 255 12.57 -10.40 6.73
C SER A 255 12.28 -9.39 7.85
N ILE A 256 13.22 -9.31 8.79
CA ILE A 256 13.28 -8.32 9.85
C ILE A 256 14.65 -7.66 9.80
N ILE A 257 14.65 -6.35 9.55
CA ILE A 257 15.84 -5.53 9.46
C ILE A 257 15.91 -4.64 10.71
N PRO A 258 16.97 -4.75 11.52
CA PRO A 258 17.09 -3.94 12.72
C PRO A 258 17.37 -2.46 12.42
N SER A 259 17.02 -1.60 13.38
CA SER A 259 17.38 -0.19 13.36
C SER A 259 18.77 0.05 13.93
N THR A 260 19.61 0.83 13.24
CA THR A 260 20.97 1.15 13.70
C THR A 260 20.98 2.14 14.88
N GLN A 261 19.84 2.79 15.16
CA GLN A 261 19.73 3.80 16.23
C GLN A 261 19.50 3.19 17.61
N HIS A 262 19.14 1.90 17.71
CA HIS A 262 18.79 1.25 18.97
C HIS A 262 19.97 0.47 19.59
N ASN A 263 21.11 1.15 19.80
CA ASN A 263 22.29 0.62 20.50
C ASN A 263 22.10 0.60 22.03
N LEU A 264 21.32 -0.36 22.54
CA LEU A 264 21.18 -0.55 24.01
C LEU A 264 21.48 -1.97 24.51
N SER A 265 22.10 -2.83 23.69
CA SER A 265 22.72 -4.06 24.20
C SER A 265 23.97 -4.38 23.40
N LEU A 266 24.99 -4.92 24.06
CA LEU A 266 26.29 -5.33 23.50
C LEU A 266 26.19 -6.51 22.51
N ASN A 267 24.98 -6.96 22.17
CA ASN A 267 24.69 -7.95 21.15
C ASN A 267 23.91 -7.26 20.03
N GLU A 268 24.41 -7.33 18.79
CA GLU A 268 23.68 -6.87 17.62
C GLU A 268 22.24 -7.45 17.65
N PRO A 269 21.20 -6.63 17.44
CA PRO A 269 19.84 -7.14 17.36
C PRO A 269 19.76 -8.19 16.24
N PRO A 270 19.05 -9.31 16.47
CA PRO A 270 18.97 -10.38 15.48
C PRO A 270 18.46 -9.82 14.16
N ARG A 271 19.05 -10.28 13.05
CA ARG A 271 18.63 -9.96 11.69
C ARG A 271 18.06 -11.23 11.07
N LEU A 272 16.97 -11.12 10.34
CA LEU A 272 16.37 -12.23 9.61
C LEU A 272 16.15 -11.78 8.16
N VAL A 273 16.78 -12.44 7.18
CA VAL A 273 16.67 -12.06 5.76
C VAL A 273 16.19 -13.25 4.93
N ASN A 274 15.20 -12.99 4.08
CA ASN A 274 14.59 -13.95 3.16
C ASN A 274 14.23 -15.33 3.78
N ALA A 275 13.86 -15.38 5.06
CA ALA A 275 13.44 -16.60 5.74
C ALA A 275 12.13 -17.14 5.13
N THR A 276 12.06 -18.45 4.90
CA THR A 276 10.91 -19.07 4.23
C THR A 276 9.67 -19.09 5.13
N VAL A 277 8.51 -18.72 4.58
CA VAL A 277 7.21 -18.96 5.22
C VAL A 277 6.58 -20.23 4.61
N PRO A 278 6.41 -21.32 5.38
CA PRO A 278 5.92 -22.60 4.85
C PRO A 278 4.40 -22.59 4.62
N GLY A 279 3.92 -23.47 3.74
CA GLY A 279 2.49 -23.76 3.56
C GLY A 279 1.79 -22.98 2.44
N VAL A 280 2.44 -21.98 1.84
CA VAL A 280 1.99 -21.35 0.59
C VAL A 280 2.38 -22.23 -0.59
N THR A 281 1.40 -22.67 -1.40
CA THR A 281 1.58 -23.73 -2.42
C THR A 281 1.61 -23.22 -3.86
N SER A 282 1.34 -21.94 -4.09
CA SER A 282 1.34 -21.31 -5.41
C SER A 282 1.67 -19.83 -5.29
N ALA A 283 2.01 -19.19 -6.40
CA ALA A 283 2.26 -17.75 -6.44
C ALA A 283 0.94 -16.96 -6.27
N LYS A 284 0.94 -16.03 -5.32
CA LYS A 284 -0.22 -15.23 -4.93
C LYS A 284 0.03 -13.76 -5.12
N MET A 285 -1.02 -13.03 -5.48
CA MET A 285 -0.99 -11.56 -5.39
C MET A 285 -1.24 -11.16 -3.94
N MET A 286 -0.16 -11.06 -3.15
CA MET A 286 -0.20 -10.61 -1.77
C MET A 286 0.24 -9.14 -1.70
N HIS A 287 -0.67 -8.24 -1.32
CA HIS A 287 -0.40 -6.81 -1.28
C HIS A 287 0.17 -6.36 0.07
N ASP A 288 -0.51 -6.72 1.15
CA ASP A 288 -0.23 -6.30 2.52
C ASP A 288 -0.23 -7.52 3.46
N PHE A 289 0.04 -7.30 4.73
CA PHE A 289 0.14 -8.33 5.76
C PHE A 289 -0.12 -7.73 7.15
N GLY A 290 -0.29 -8.57 8.17
CA GLY A 290 -0.51 -8.14 9.55
C GLY A 290 0.75 -8.33 10.39
N VAL A 291 1.04 -7.38 11.29
CA VAL A 291 2.17 -7.50 12.24
C VAL A 291 1.74 -6.94 13.59
N SER A 292 1.73 -7.78 14.63
CA SER A 292 1.63 -7.39 16.04
C SER A 292 3.03 -7.33 16.65
N LEU A 293 3.18 -6.95 17.93
CA LEU A 293 4.49 -6.86 18.59
C LEU A 293 5.26 -8.20 18.63
N SER A 294 4.56 -9.33 18.69
CA SER A 294 5.21 -10.65 18.77
C SER A 294 4.94 -11.58 17.58
N HIS A 295 3.91 -11.33 16.77
CA HIS A 295 3.49 -12.20 15.67
C HIS A 295 3.35 -11.47 14.33
N THR A 296 3.39 -12.27 13.26
CA THR A 296 3.11 -11.85 11.89
C THR A 296 1.98 -12.69 11.31
N ILE A 297 1.15 -12.08 10.47
CA ILE A 297 0.07 -12.71 9.72
C ILE A 297 0.35 -12.56 8.22
N ILE A 298 0.59 -13.67 7.54
CA ILE A 298 0.69 -13.76 6.08
C ILE A 298 -0.66 -14.18 5.49
N MET A 299 -1.09 -13.52 4.43
CA MET A 299 -2.43 -13.70 3.85
C MET A 299 -2.34 -14.49 2.54
N ASP A 300 -2.69 -15.77 2.58
CA ASP A 300 -2.82 -16.61 1.39
C ASP A 300 -4.27 -16.57 0.88
N LEU A 301 -4.53 -15.61 0.00
CA LEU A 301 -5.85 -15.35 -0.55
C LEU A 301 -6.05 -16.08 -1.89
N PRO A 302 -7.30 -16.40 -2.30
CA PRO A 302 -7.57 -17.08 -3.57
C PRO A 302 -7.45 -16.15 -4.80
N LEU A 303 -6.47 -15.24 -4.80
CA LEU A 303 -6.08 -14.39 -5.92
C LEU A 303 -4.70 -14.83 -6.41
N SER A 304 -4.69 -15.65 -7.47
CA SER A 304 -3.47 -16.17 -8.06
C SER A 304 -2.76 -15.11 -8.90
N LEU A 305 -1.42 -15.21 -8.93
CA LEU A 305 -0.57 -14.52 -9.89
C LEU A 305 0.40 -15.57 -10.44
N ASP A 306 -0.11 -16.45 -11.29
CA ASP A 306 0.61 -17.64 -11.75
C ASP A 306 0.73 -17.63 -13.29
N PRO A 307 1.93 -17.40 -13.84
CA PRO A 307 2.18 -17.52 -15.27
C PRO A 307 1.83 -18.90 -15.85
N LEU A 308 1.80 -19.96 -15.03
CA LEU A 308 1.41 -21.31 -15.47
C LEU A 308 -0.10 -21.46 -15.71
N ASN A 309 -0.94 -20.54 -15.20
CA ASN A 309 -2.38 -20.51 -15.50
C ASN A 309 -2.66 -20.43 -17.00
N LEU A 310 -1.75 -19.77 -17.72
CA LEU A 310 -1.80 -19.65 -19.17
C LEU A 310 -1.79 -21.00 -19.89
N ALA A 311 -1.08 -22.01 -19.36
CA ALA A 311 -1.09 -23.36 -19.92
C ALA A 311 -2.44 -24.08 -19.71
N ARG A 312 -3.28 -23.56 -18.80
CA ARG A 312 -4.63 -24.04 -18.49
C ARG A 312 -5.74 -23.19 -19.15
N ASN A 313 -5.38 -22.26 -20.05
CA ASN A 313 -6.28 -21.27 -20.63
C ASN A 313 -6.96 -20.35 -19.60
N GLU A 314 -6.28 -20.06 -18.49
CA GLU A 314 -6.72 -19.10 -17.48
C GLU A 314 -5.82 -17.84 -17.52
N PRO A 315 -6.35 -16.65 -17.16
CA PRO A 315 -5.52 -15.44 -17.07
C PRO A 315 -4.40 -15.60 -16.01
N VAL A 316 -3.30 -14.86 -16.19
CA VAL A 316 -2.16 -14.88 -15.23
C VAL A 316 -2.62 -14.47 -13.83
N VAL A 317 -3.57 -13.53 -13.76
CA VAL A 317 -4.26 -13.16 -12.53
C VAL A 317 -5.66 -13.74 -12.54
N SER A 318 -5.94 -14.68 -11.63
CA SER A 318 -7.28 -15.27 -11.51
C SER A 318 -7.74 -15.29 -10.06
N TYR A 319 -9.03 -15.02 -9.84
CA TYR A 319 -9.67 -15.13 -8.54
C TYR A 319 -10.54 -16.39 -8.50
N ASP A 320 -10.36 -17.22 -7.47
CA ASP A 320 -11.18 -18.40 -7.22
C ASP A 320 -12.20 -18.12 -6.10
N PRO A 321 -13.46 -17.79 -6.45
CA PRO A 321 -14.51 -17.54 -5.46
C PRO A 321 -14.94 -18.80 -4.69
N ALA A 322 -14.61 -20.01 -5.18
CA ALA A 322 -14.91 -21.27 -4.51
C ALA A 322 -13.77 -21.72 -3.56
N GLY A 323 -12.62 -21.03 -3.62
CA GLY A 323 -11.45 -21.31 -2.80
C GLY A 323 -11.61 -20.89 -1.33
N ARG A 324 -10.50 -20.94 -0.60
CA ARG A 324 -10.41 -20.51 0.80
C ARG A 324 -9.38 -19.41 0.94
N SER A 325 -9.69 -18.43 1.78
CA SER A 325 -8.70 -17.47 2.26
C SER A 325 -8.06 -18.04 3.51
N ARG A 326 -6.72 -18.03 3.56
CA ARG A 326 -5.95 -18.57 4.68
C ARG A 326 -5.06 -17.50 5.30
N PHE A 327 -4.96 -17.51 6.63
CA PHE A 327 -4.11 -16.62 7.42
C PHE A 327 -3.04 -17.45 8.12
N GLY A 328 -1.78 -17.26 7.74
CA GLY A 328 -0.63 -17.91 8.35
C GLY A 328 -0.10 -17.02 9.47
N ILE A 329 -0.30 -17.44 10.72
CA ILE A 329 0.17 -16.72 11.91
C ILE A 329 1.41 -17.42 12.47
N PHE A 330 2.49 -16.68 12.70
CA PHE A 330 3.73 -17.18 13.31
C PHE A 330 4.36 -16.15 14.24
N PRO A 331 5.12 -16.58 15.27
CA PRO A 331 5.99 -15.69 16.02
C PRO A 331 6.98 -15.02 15.07
N ARG A 332 7.17 -13.70 15.16
CA ARG A 332 7.95 -12.91 14.19
C ARG A 332 9.30 -13.52 13.81
N TRP A 333 10.01 -14.10 14.77
CA TRP A 333 11.36 -14.64 14.59
C TRP A 333 11.39 -16.13 14.21
N LYS A 334 10.23 -16.78 14.05
CA LYS A 334 10.10 -18.20 13.75
C LYS A 334 9.03 -18.45 12.69
N PRO A 335 9.23 -17.99 11.43
CA PRO A 335 8.28 -18.26 10.34
C PRO A 335 8.04 -19.75 10.10
N GLU A 336 8.95 -20.64 10.48
CA GLU A 336 8.77 -22.09 10.45
C GLU A 336 7.62 -22.59 11.33
N ASP A 337 7.26 -21.86 12.40
CA ASP A 337 6.19 -22.22 13.35
C ASP A 337 4.80 -21.71 12.87
N THR A 338 4.61 -21.55 11.56
CA THR A 338 3.38 -21.01 10.98
C THR A 338 2.17 -21.90 11.23
N ARG A 339 1.09 -21.29 11.74
CA ARG A 339 -0.23 -21.89 11.90
C ARG A 339 -1.22 -21.26 10.93
N TRP A 340 -1.90 -22.10 10.16
CA TRP A 340 -2.85 -21.66 9.14
C TRP A 340 -4.30 -21.72 9.64
N PHE A 341 -5.01 -20.61 9.53
CA PHE A 341 -6.43 -20.45 9.84
C PHE A 341 -7.19 -20.16 8.55
N GLU A 342 -8.39 -20.69 8.37
CA GLU A 342 -9.12 -20.58 7.11
C GLU A 342 -10.48 -19.90 7.25
N THR A 343 -10.92 -19.22 6.18
CA THR A 343 -12.27 -18.64 6.04
C THR A 343 -12.75 -18.70 4.59
N ASN A 344 -13.98 -18.24 4.33
CA ASN A 344 -14.52 -18.11 2.98
C ASN A 344 -13.63 -17.23 2.11
N ALA A 345 -13.67 -17.46 0.80
CA ALA A 345 -12.97 -16.64 -0.18
C ALA A 345 -13.24 -15.14 0.05
N CYS A 346 -12.16 -14.36 0.03
CA CYS A 346 -12.18 -12.91 0.07
C CYS A 346 -10.87 -12.37 -0.50
N CYS A 347 -10.88 -11.09 -0.83
CA CYS A 347 -9.67 -10.32 -1.10
C CYS A 347 -9.44 -9.31 0.04
N ILE A 348 -8.17 -9.07 0.37
CA ILE A 348 -7.76 -8.05 1.32
C ILE A 348 -6.56 -7.36 0.68
N PHE A 349 -6.73 -6.08 0.34
CA PHE A 349 -5.63 -5.25 -0.11
C PHE A 349 -4.94 -4.60 1.08
N HIS A 350 -5.69 -3.90 1.95
CA HIS A 350 -5.09 -3.17 3.06
C HIS A 350 -5.44 -3.77 4.43
N THR A 351 -4.42 -3.92 5.27
CA THR A 351 -4.59 -4.15 6.70
C THR A 351 -4.46 -2.83 7.46
N SER A 352 -5.34 -2.64 8.43
CA SER A 352 -5.36 -1.46 9.28
C SER A 352 -4.38 -1.62 10.45
N ASN A 353 -4.55 -2.68 11.24
CA ASN A 353 -3.72 -2.92 12.43
C ASN A 353 -3.74 -4.40 12.81
N THR A 354 -2.75 -4.84 13.57
CA THR A 354 -2.67 -6.19 14.13
C THR A 354 -2.09 -6.09 15.53
N TRP A 355 -2.61 -6.81 16.51
CA TRP A 355 -2.11 -6.74 17.89
C TRP A 355 -2.28 -8.05 18.64
N ASP A 356 -1.43 -8.24 19.65
CA ASP A 356 -1.44 -9.43 20.51
C ASP A 356 -2.45 -9.26 21.65
N GLU A 357 -3.17 -10.33 21.96
CA GLU A 357 -3.88 -10.49 23.23
C GLU A 357 -3.05 -11.41 24.11
N THR A 358 -2.67 -10.93 25.30
CA THR A 358 -1.77 -11.66 26.21
C THR A 358 -2.44 -12.01 27.52
N THR A 359 -2.10 -13.17 28.07
CA THR A 359 -2.41 -13.52 29.47
C THR A 359 -1.12 -13.68 30.27
N LEU A 360 -1.20 -13.54 31.60
CA LEU A 360 -0.08 -13.84 32.48
C LEU A 360 -0.09 -15.33 32.81
N ASN A 361 0.95 -16.06 32.42
CA ASN A 361 1.11 -17.43 32.84
C ASN A 361 1.46 -17.46 34.34
N THR A 362 0.61 -18.10 35.13
CA THR A 362 0.73 -18.11 36.60
C THR A 362 1.95 -18.88 37.09
N LEU A 363 2.44 -19.85 36.30
CA LEU A 363 3.60 -20.70 36.59
C LEU A 363 4.92 -20.02 36.20
N THR A 364 5.02 -19.51 34.97
CA THR A 364 6.27 -18.89 34.47
C THR A 364 6.41 -17.43 34.86
N LYS A 365 5.30 -16.77 35.24
CA LYS A 365 5.19 -15.31 35.44
C LYS A 365 5.47 -14.49 34.18
N GLU A 366 5.46 -15.12 33.01
CA GLU A 366 5.66 -14.46 31.73
C GLU A 366 4.32 -14.15 31.04
N LYS A 367 4.32 -13.13 30.19
CA LYS A 367 3.17 -12.82 29.33
C LYS A 367 3.20 -13.74 28.13
N GLU A 368 2.15 -14.50 27.94
CA GLU A 368 1.97 -15.38 26.79
C GLU A 368 0.90 -14.84 25.86
N THR A 369 1.17 -14.87 24.56
CA THR A 369 0.18 -14.46 23.55
C THR A 369 -0.85 -15.57 23.39
N ILE A 370 -2.12 -15.28 23.71
CA ILE A 370 -3.23 -16.24 23.62
C ILE A 370 -4.03 -16.09 22.33
N SER A 371 -3.98 -14.91 21.72
CA SER A 371 -4.61 -14.66 20.43
C SER A 371 -3.90 -13.52 19.69
N VAL A 372 -4.03 -13.51 18.37
CA VAL A 372 -3.63 -12.37 17.54
C VAL A 372 -4.88 -11.81 16.88
N ASN A 373 -5.00 -10.49 16.86
CA ASN A 373 -6.13 -9.77 16.31
C ASN A 373 -5.71 -9.05 15.03
N LEU A 374 -6.62 -8.95 14.05
CA LEU A 374 -6.39 -8.24 12.79
C LEU A 374 -7.59 -7.36 12.45
N LEU A 375 -7.32 -6.13 12.04
CA LEU A 375 -8.27 -5.26 11.36
C LEU A 375 -7.86 -5.14 9.90
N ALA A 376 -8.76 -5.44 8.98
CA ALA A 376 -8.46 -5.43 7.54
C ALA A 376 -9.66 -4.99 6.70
N CYS A 377 -9.40 -4.34 5.58
CA CYS A 377 -10.41 -4.01 4.57
C CYS A 377 -10.68 -5.26 3.74
N ARG A 378 -11.81 -5.93 4.04
CA ARG A 378 -12.22 -7.17 3.37
C ARG A 378 -13.10 -6.83 2.17
N LEU A 379 -12.72 -7.33 1.01
CA LEU A 379 -13.48 -7.34 -0.23
C LEU A 379 -14.07 -8.73 -0.48
N THR A 380 -15.31 -8.79 -0.95
CA THR A 380 -15.97 -10.07 -1.29
C THR A 380 -15.47 -10.67 -2.61
N SER A 381 -14.86 -9.86 -3.48
CA SER A 381 -14.31 -10.28 -4.77
C SER A 381 -13.01 -9.56 -5.12
N ALA A 382 -12.37 -10.00 -6.22
CA ALA A 382 -11.23 -9.34 -6.84
C ALA A 382 -11.63 -8.25 -7.86
N SER A 383 -12.88 -7.76 -7.87
CA SER A 383 -13.38 -6.82 -8.89
C SER A 383 -12.51 -5.56 -9.04
N LEU A 384 -11.88 -5.10 -7.95
CA LEU A 384 -10.98 -3.95 -7.95
C LEU A 384 -9.81 -4.13 -8.93
N VAL A 385 -9.25 -5.34 -9.03
CA VAL A 385 -8.12 -5.66 -9.91
C VAL A 385 -8.52 -5.50 -11.39
N PHE A 386 -9.73 -5.92 -11.74
CA PHE A 386 -10.22 -5.82 -13.12
C PHE A 386 -10.64 -4.38 -13.45
N SER A 387 -11.37 -3.75 -12.53
CA SER A 387 -11.93 -2.40 -12.72
C SER A 387 -10.84 -1.32 -12.78
N ALA A 388 -9.68 -1.55 -12.15
CA ALA A 388 -8.51 -0.68 -12.24
C ALA A 388 -7.81 -0.74 -13.62
N GLY A 389 -8.12 -1.75 -14.44
CA GLY A 389 -7.69 -1.86 -15.83
C GLY A 389 -8.78 -1.52 -16.86
N ASP A 390 -9.93 -1.00 -16.41
CA ASP A 390 -11.14 -0.85 -17.24
C ASP A 390 -11.59 -2.18 -17.89
N VAL A 391 -11.30 -3.31 -17.21
CA VAL A 391 -11.66 -4.68 -17.62
C VAL A 391 -12.86 -5.14 -16.80
N ALA A 392 -13.79 -5.85 -17.46
CA ALA A 392 -14.92 -6.45 -16.75
C ALA A 392 -14.43 -7.56 -15.82
N ALA A 393 -14.82 -7.48 -14.55
CA ALA A 393 -14.58 -8.57 -13.61
C ALA A 393 -15.29 -9.85 -14.11
N PRO A 394 -14.64 -11.02 -14.05
CA PRO A 394 -15.28 -12.27 -14.39
C PRO A 394 -16.52 -12.47 -13.52
N THR A 395 -17.66 -12.78 -14.14
CA THR A 395 -18.85 -13.19 -13.40
C THR A 395 -18.52 -14.49 -12.64
N PRO A 396 -18.71 -14.54 -11.31
CA PRO A 396 -18.51 -15.77 -10.56
C PRO A 396 -19.31 -16.90 -11.21
N LYS A 397 -18.65 -18.00 -11.56
CA LYS A 397 -19.36 -19.21 -11.97
C LYS A 397 -20.17 -19.64 -10.75
N ALA A 398 -21.50 -19.56 -10.84
CA ALA A 398 -22.38 -19.97 -9.76
C ALA A 398 -22.07 -21.43 -9.40
N ASN A 399 -21.48 -21.66 -8.22
CA ASN A 399 -21.45 -22.98 -7.61
C ASN A 399 -22.67 -23.04 -6.67
N PRO A 400 -23.72 -23.81 -6.98
CA PRO A 400 -24.98 -23.78 -6.22
C PRO A 400 -24.89 -24.29 -4.77
N ILE A 401 -23.71 -24.71 -4.28
CA ILE A 401 -23.61 -25.66 -3.15
C ILE A 401 -22.85 -25.13 -1.93
N THR A 402 -22.04 -24.07 -1.98
CA THR A 402 -21.07 -23.84 -0.86
C THR A 402 -20.99 -22.45 -0.22
N ALA A 403 -21.64 -21.40 -0.72
CA ALA A 403 -21.69 -20.11 -0.01
C ALA A 403 -22.90 -19.27 -0.44
N PRO A 404 -23.55 -18.52 0.47
CA PRO A 404 -24.51 -17.49 0.06
C PRO A 404 -23.79 -16.47 -0.83
N ILE A 405 -24.50 -15.95 -1.85
CA ILE A 405 -23.99 -14.88 -2.70
C ILE A 405 -23.82 -13.64 -1.80
N GLU A 406 -22.59 -13.38 -1.36
CA GLU A 406 -22.24 -12.16 -0.64
C GLU A 406 -22.30 -10.99 -1.63
N GLU A 407 -23.01 -9.93 -1.26
CA GLU A 407 -23.03 -8.69 -2.05
C GLU A 407 -21.61 -8.12 -2.21
N GLU A 408 -21.38 -7.40 -3.31
CA GLU A 408 -20.10 -6.75 -3.54
C GLU A 408 -19.88 -5.63 -2.51
N GLN A 409 -18.94 -5.85 -1.59
CA GLN A 409 -18.72 -4.99 -0.44
C GLN A 409 -17.23 -4.87 -0.14
N CYS A 410 -16.83 -3.72 0.40
CA CYS A 410 -15.51 -3.50 0.97
C CYS A 410 -15.67 -2.79 2.30
N ARG A 411 -15.42 -3.50 3.41
CA ARG A 411 -15.68 -3.00 4.77
C ARG A 411 -14.50 -3.31 5.69
N LEU A 412 -14.41 -2.58 6.80
CA LEU A 412 -13.43 -2.88 7.84
C LEU A 412 -13.91 -4.07 8.69
N TYR A 413 -13.16 -5.17 8.63
CA TYR A 413 -13.43 -6.40 9.38
C TYR A 413 -12.47 -6.55 10.55
N TYR A 414 -13.00 -7.14 11.64
CA TYR A 414 -12.23 -7.61 12.77
C TYR A 414 -12.10 -9.13 12.72
N TYR A 415 -10.87 -9.62 12.88
CA TYR A 415 -10.54 -11.04 13.02
C TYR A 415 -9.82 -11.30 14.34
N ARG A 416 -10.11 -12.45 14.96
CA ARG A 416 -9.39 -12.96 16.14
C ARG A 416 -8.94 -14.40 15.92
N PHE A 417 -7.64 -14.64 16.09
CA PHE A 417 -6.98 -15.93 15.89
C PHE A 417 -6.47 -16.48 17.24
N PRO A 418 -7.20 -17.36 17.92
CA PRO A 418 -6.74 -18.01 19.14
C PRO A 418 -5.51 -18.89 18.87
N LEU A 419 -4.46 -18.76 19.69
CA LEU A 419 -3.24 -19.56 19.59
C LEU A 419 -3.14 -20.65 20.66
N THR A 420 -4.02 -20.66 21.67
CA THR A 420 -3.99 -21.69 22.72
C THR A 420 -4.74 -22.97 22.36
N GLN A 421 -5.56 -22.93 21.32
CA GLN A 421 -6.35 -24.08 20.87
C GLN A 421 -5.50 -25.01 20.00
N ALA A 422 -5.79 -26.31 20.04
CA ALA A 422 -5.14 -27.29 19.16
C ALA A 422 -5.56 -27.10 17.69
N GLU A 423 -6.84 -26.77 17.47
CA GLU A 423 -7.39 -26.46 16.15
C GLU A 423 -7.19 -24.98 15.82
N ASN A 424 -6.97 -24.67 14.54
CA ASN A 424 -6.79 -23.30 14.06
C ASN A 424 -8.12 -22.70 13.57
N ILE A 425 -9.04 -22.45 14.51
CA ILE A 425 -10.36 -21.88 14.22
C ILE A 425 -10.36 -20.37 14.52
N ILE A 426 -10.83 -19.57 13.56
CA ILE A 426 -11.03 -18.13 13.74
C ILE A 426 -12.22 -17.92 14.69
N SER A 427 -11.99 -17.33 15.87
CA SER A 427 -13.04 -17.22 16.88
C SER A 427 -14.00 -16.05 16.65
N HIS A 428 -13.53 -14.97 16.01
CA HIS A 428 -14.36 -13.83 15.63
C HIS A 428 -13.95 -13.35 14.24
N GLN A 429 -14.92 -13.08 13.39
CA GLN A 429 -14.73 -12.54 12.05
C GLN A 429 -15.99 -11.80 11.62
N PHE A 430 -16.04 -10.47 11.72
CA PHE A 430 -17.25 -9.70 11.38
C PHE A 430 -16.91 -8.27 10.96
N ALA A 431 -17.81 -7.63 10.22
CA ALA A 431 -17.67 -6.22 9.83
C ALA A 431 -17.97 -5.30 11.01
N LEU A 432 -17.15 -4.27 11.20
CA LEU A 432 -17.39 -3.26 12.23
C LEU A 432 -18.51 -2.29 11.83
N SER A 433 -18.71 -2.04 10.53
CA SER A 433 -19.78 -1.19 10.04
C SER A 433 -20.16 -1.55 8.60
N SER A 434 -21.38 -1.19 8.19
CA SER A 434 -21.93 -1.43 6.86
C SER A 434 -21.34 -0.46 5.83
N ILE A 435 -20.76 0.65 6.27
CA ILE A 435 -20.17 1.66 5.39
C ILE A 435 -19.02 1.08 4.56
N PRO A 436 -18.91 1.46 3.27
CA PRO A 436 -17.70 1.17 2.50
C PRO A 436 -16.48 1.78 3.17
N PHE A 437 -15.39 1.03 3.33
CA PHE A 437 -14.19 1.55 3.99
C PHE A 437 -12.88 1.01 3.41
N GLU A 438 -12.01 1.91 2.96
CA GLU A 438 -10.68 1.60 2.41
C GLU A 438 -9.63 2.62 2.85
N PHE A 439 -8.35 2.32 2.54
CA PHE A 439 -7.19 3.14 2.87
C PHE A 439 -7.10 3.44 4.38
N PRO A 440 -7.05 2.40 5.24
CA PRO A 440 -6.94 2.58 6.68
C PRO A 440 -5.62 3.26 7.07
N SER A 441 -5.68 4.10 8.10
CA SER A 441 -4.52 4.67 8.76
C SER A 441 -4.78 4.81 10.26
N LEU A 442 -3.74 4.67 11.05
CA LEU A 442 -3.77 4.90 12.49
C LEU A 442 -2.59 5.74 12.93
N ARG A 443 -2.47 6.02 14.23
CA ARG A 443 -1.31 6.70 14.79
C ARG A 443 -0.14 5.73 14.95
N ASP A 444 0.96 5.98 14.26
CA ASP A 444 2.12 5.08 14.19
C ASP A 444 2.67 4.68 15.57
N SER A 445 2.64 5.58 16.57
CA SER A 445 3.11 5.30 17.93
C SER A 445 2.32 4.23 18.70
N VAL A 446 1.13 3.85 18.21
CA VAL A 446 0.30 2.77 18.77
C VAL A 446 0.04 1.67 17.74
N ALA A 447 0.75 1.68 16.61
CA ALA A 447 0.73 0.56 15.68
C ALA A 447 1.16 -0.72 16.40
N MET A 448 0.70 -1.87 15.92
CA MET A 448 1.03 -3.18 16.50
C MET A 448 0.48 -3.42 17.92
N THR A 449 -0.29 -2.47 18.45
CA THR A 449 -0.96 -2.51 19.77
C THR A 449 -2.45 -2.21 19.64
N GLU A 450 -3.20 -2.23 20.75
CA GLU A 450 -4.62 -1.87 20.77
C GLU A 450 -4.83 -0.37 20.47
N ALA A 451 -5.07 -0.07 19.19
CA ALA A 451 -5.38 1.28 18.74
C ALA A 451 -6.89 1.54 18.77
N GLN A 452 -7.32 2.53 19.55
CA GLN A 452 -8.74 2.90 19.65
C GLN A 452 -9.32 3.44 18.33
N TYR A 453 -8.56 4.26 17.61
CA TYR A 453 -9.06 4.99 16.45
C TYR A 453 -8.36 4.59 15.16
N ILE A 454 -9.16 4.18 14.19
CA ILE A 454 -8.77 3.99 12.80
C ILE A 454 -9.41 5.08 11.94
N TYR A 455 -8.63 5.64 11.03
CA TYR A 455 -9.09 6.63 10.05
C TYR A 455 -9.03 6.01 8.67
N GLY A 456 -9.89 6.44 7.76
CA GLY A 456 -9.83 5.97 6.37
C GLY A 456 -10.79 6.73 5.48
N CYS A 457 -11.01 6.17 4.31
CA CYS A 457 -11.81 6.76 3.26
C CYS A 457 -13.10 5.97 3.04
N SER A 458 -14.16 6.68 2.69
CA SER A 458 -15.45 6.11 2.31
C SER A 458 -16.04 6.86 1.11
N VAL A 459 -17.16 6.34 0.61
CA VAL A 459 -17.90 6.86 -0.54
C VAL A 459 -19.37 6.97 -0.14
N SER A 460 -20.03 8.08 -0.48
CA SER A 460 -21.40 8.31 -0.03
C SER A 460 -22.44 7.50 -0.81
N ASP A 461 -22.21 7.31 -2.11
CA ASP A 461 -23.23 6.84 -3.06
C ASP A 461 -22.84 5.56 -3.82
N SER A 462 -21.76 4.86 -3.44
CA SER A 462 -21.30 3.65 -4.15
C SER A 462 -20.57 2.63 -3.24
N THR A 463 -19.97 1.60 -3.83
CA THR A 463 -18.95 0.75 -3.19
C THR A 463 -17.59 1.00 -3.84
N PHE A 464 -16.52 0.42 -3.29
CA PHE A 464 -15.17 0.49 -3.87
C PHE A 464 -14.99 -0.39 -5.12
N GLY A 465 -16.00 -1.19 -5.50
CA GLY A 465 -16.08 -1.81 -6.83
C GLY A 465 -16.47 -0.77 -7.87
N ALA A 466 -15.52 -0.28 -8.66
CA ALA A 466 -15.80 0.63 -9.76
C ALA A 466 -16.73 -0.04 -10.78
N ALA A 467 -17.84 0.62 -11.14
CA ALA A 467 -18.58 0.25 -12.34
C ALA A 467 -17.70 0.51 -13.58
N LEU A 468 -17.74 -0.40 -14.56
CA LEU A 468 -16.95 -0.33 -15.79
C LEU A 468 -17.05 1.07 -16.45
N GLY A 469 -15.92 1.66 -16.83
CA GLY A 469 -15.87 3.01 -17.39
C GLY A 469 -16.08 4.17 -16.40
N ARG A 470 -16.10 3.93 -15.08
CA ARG A 470 -16.14 4.99 -14.04
C ARG A 470 -15.11 4.74 -12.94
N ALA A 471 -14.29 5.75 -12.65
CA ALA A 471 -13.45 5.73 -11.46
C ALA A 471 -14.26 6.11 -10.21
N VAL A 472 -14.14 5.31 -9.13
CA VAL A 472 -14.75 5.62 -7.82
C VAL A 472 -14.17 6.92 -7.29
N LYS A 473 -15.02 7.79 -6.71
CA LYS A 473 -14.63 9.04 -6.07
C LYS A 473 -14.82 8.91 -4.57
N ILE A 474 -13.74 9.14 -3.82
CA ILE A 474 -13.77 9.25 -2.37
C ILE A 474 -14.27 10.65 -2.02
N ASP A 475 -15.38 10.72 -1.32
CA ASP A 475 -15.98 11.98 -0.87
C ASP A 475 -16.07 12.06 0.66
N SER A 476 -15.73 10.99 1.38
CA SER A 476 -15.94 10.92 2.82
C SER A 476 -14.67 10.48 3.55
N LEU A 477 -14.30 11.21 4.60
CA LEU A 477 -13.27 10.81 5.57
C LEU A 477 -13.94 10.28 6.82
N VAL A 478 -13.52 9.09 7.25
CA VAL A 478 -14.15 8.36 8.35
C VAL A 478 -13.16 8.17 9.49
N LYS A 479 -13.63 8.37 10.72
CA LYS A 479 -12.97 8.00 11.97
C LYS A 479 -13.83 6.93 12.66
N ILE A 480 -13.21 5.81 13.01
CA ILE A 480 -13.85 4.65 13.64
C ILE A 480 -13.21 4.41 15.01
N ASP A 481 -14.02 4.41 16.07
CA ASP A 481 -13.68 3.83 17.38
C ASP A 481 -13.82 2.30 17.29
N VAL A 482 -12.72 1.65 16.90
CA VAL A 482 -12.74 0.22 16.61
C VAL A 482 -12.89 -0.62 17.88
N LEU A 483 -12.37 -0.17 19.02
CA LEU A 483 -12.48 -0.92 20.26
C LEU A 483 -13.92 -0.94 20.77
N ALA A 484 -14.64 0.19 20.69
CA ALA A 484 -16.05 0.25 21.03
C ALA A 484 -16.92 -0.63 20.11
N LEU A 485 -16.61 -0.70 18.82
CA LEU A 485 -17.32 -1.57 17.86
C LEU A 485 -16.97 -3.05 18.04
N ILE A 486 -15.70 -3.38 18.31
CA ILE A 486 -15.28 -4.76 18.60
C ILE A 486 -15.96 -5.27 19.87
N ALA A 487 -15.98 -4.47 20.94
CA ALA A 487 -16.65 -4.84 22.20
C ALA A 487 -18.14 -5.16 21.96
N ARG A 488 -18.87 -4.26 21.28
CA ARG A 488 -20.28 -4.50 20.91
C ARG A 488 -20.47 -5.72 20.03
N GLY A 489 -19.58 -5.95 19.07
CA GLY A 489 -19.64 -7.12 18.18
C GLY A 489 -19.42 -8.45 18.92
N LYS A 490 -18.53 -8.46 19.92
CA LYS A 490 -18.32 -9.62 20.81
C LYS A 490 -19.56 -9.87 21.70
N GLU A 491 -20.12 -8.83 22.30
CA GLU A 491 -21.31 -8.94 23.17
C GLU A 491 -22.55 -9.45 22.42
N THR A 492 -22.73 -9.00 21.18
CA THR A 492 -23.87 -9.35 20.33
C THR A 492 -23.69 -10.67 19.56
N ASN A 493 -22.56 -11.38 19.75
CA ASN A 493 -22.22 -12.61 19.04
C ASN A 493 -22.48 -12.49 17.52
N GLN A 494 -21.86 -11.50 16.89
CA GLN A 494 -22.06 -11.22 15.47
C GLN A 494 -21.88 -12.47 14.60
N ILE A 495 -22.76 -12.59 13.61
CA ILE A 495 -22.71 -13.70 12.66
C ILE A 495 -21.35 -13.65 11.93
N PRO A 496 -20.58 -14.75 11.90
CA PRO A 496 -19.32 -14.78 11.18
C PRO A 496 -19.50 -14.36 9.72
N ILE A 497 -18.62 -13.47 9.25
CA ILE A 497 -18.49 -12.97 7.88
C ILE A 497 -19.62 -12.03 7.45
N THR A 498 -20.88 -12.40 7.63
CA THR A 498 -22.04 -11.62 7.16
C THR A 498 -22.57 -10.64 8.21
N GLY A 499 -22.22 -10.83 9.48
CA GLY A 499 -22.57 -9.94 10.58
C GLY A 499 -21.89 -8.58 10.48
N CYS A 500 -22.60 -7.56 10.95
CA CYS A 500 -22.21 -6.16 10.87
C CYS A 500 -22.66 -5.42 12.14
N VAL A 501 -21.72 -4.81 12.87
CA VAL A 501 -22.01 -4.19 14.17
C VAL A 501 -22.82 -2.90 14.02
N ASP A 502 -22.33 -1.95 13.22
CA ASP A 502 -23.04 -0.69 12.94
C ASP A 502 -23.66 -0.76 11.54
N THR A 503 -24.98 -0.81 11.46
CA THR A 503 -25.71 -1.01 10.19
C THR A 503 -26.06 0.28 9.46
N ARG A 504 -25.78 1.45 10.05
CA ARG A 504 -26.11 2.76 9.47
C ARG A 504 -25.35 3.04 8.18
N SER A 505 -26.04 3.65 7.23
CA SER A 505 -25.47 4.20 6.00
C SER A 505 -24.53 5.37 6.27
N VAL A 506 -23.69 5.71 5.28
CA VAL A 506 -22.79 6.88 5.36
C VAL A 506 -23.59 8.17 5.60
N THR A 507 -24.76 8.31 4.98
CA THR A 507 -25.66 9.46 5.16
C THR A 507 -26.18 9.57 6.59
N GLU A 508 -26.57 8.47 7.21
CA GLU A 508 -27.03 8.45 8.61
C GLU A 508 -25.89 8.75 9.58
N VAL A 509 -24.68 8.26 9.30
CA VAL A 509 -23.47 8.56 10.08
C VAL A 509 -23.11 10.05 9.96
N LEU A 510 -23.19 10.63 8.75
CA LEU A 510 -22.95 12.07 8.51
C LEU A 510 -24.00 12.95 9.21
N ALA A 511 -25.23 12.47 9.35
CA ALA A 511 -26.32 13.18 10.02
C ALA A 511 -26.25 13.07 11.56
N SER A 512 -25.40 12.19 12.09
CA SER A 512 -25.25 12.00 13.53
C SER A 512 -24.63 13.22 14.21
N ASN A 513 -25.33 13.73 15.22
CA ASN A 513 -24.84 14.82 16.09
C ASN A 513 -24.33 14.29 17.45
N ASP A 514 -24.26 12.97 17.64
CA ASP A 514 -23.78 12.39 18.90
C ASP A 514 -22.25 12.59 19.02
N PRO A 515 -21.77 13.35 20.03
CA PRO A 515 -20.34 13.54 20.24
C PRO A 515 -19.63 12.24 20.64
N ASN A 516 -20.35 11.24 21.16
CA ASN A 516 -19.81 9.94 21.54
C ASN A 516 -20.03 8.88 20.45
N ASP A 517 -20.48 9.27 19.27
CA ASP A 517 -20.66 8.35 18.16
C ASP A 517 -19.33 7.63 17.85
N PRO A 518 -19.28 6.30 17.96
CA PRO A 518 -18.09 5.51 17.66
C PRO A 518 -17.76 5.53 16.17
N LEU A 519 -18.67 5.98 15.31
CA LEU A 519 -18.45 6.15 13.89
C LEU A 519 -18.70 7.61 13.50
N LYS A 520 -17.66 8.30 13.05
CA LYS A 520 -17.77 9.70 12.58
C LYS A 520 -17.33 9.80 11.14
N SER A 521 -18.19 10.37 10.31
CA SER A 521 -17.87 10.72 8.93
C SER A 521 -17.87 12.23 8.76
N SER A 522 -17.08 12.72 7.82
CA SER A 522 -17.07 14.12 7.42
C SER A 522 -16.96 14.20 5.91
N ASN A 523 -17.77 15.07 5.31
CA ASN A 523 -17.66 15.38 3.89
C ASN A 523 -16.28 15.95 3.61
N SER A 524 -15.57 15.31 2.71
CA SER A 524 -14.40 15.86 2.05
C SER A 524 -14.82 16.35 0.67
N GLN A 525 -14.09 17.31 0.10
CA GLN A 525 -14.28 17.63 -1.32
C GLN A 525 -14.06 16.33 -2.12
N PRO A 526 -14.93 15.95 -3.08
CA PRO A 526 -14.77 14.72 -3.82
C PRO A 526 -13.37 14.65 -4.45
N VAL A 527 -12.56 13.71 -3.99
CA VAL A 527 -11.26 13.39 -4.59
C VAL A 527 -11.45 12.06 -5.32
N SER A 528 -11.02 11.95 -6.57
CA SER A 528 -11.01 10.62 -7.20
C SER A 528 -10.15 9.68 -6.36
N MET A 529 -10.44 8.37 -6.37
CA MET A 529 -9.63 7.43 -5.62
C MET A 529 -8.12 7.69 -5.87
N PRO A 530 -7.30 7.70 -4.81
CA PRO A 530 -5.88 8.04 -4.91
C PRO A 530 -5.12 6.95 -5.67
N ARG A 531 -4.24 7.34 -6.61
CA ARG A 531 -3.51 6.38 -7.47
C ARG A 531 -2.62 5.36 -6.76
N SER A 532 -2.27 5.70 -5.53
CA SER A 532 -1.89 4.79 -4.47
C SER A 532 -2.04 5.58 -3.16
N GLN A 533 -2.28 4.87 -2.06
CA GLN A 533 -1.90 5.33 -0.73
C GLN A 533 -1.13 4.22 -0.06
N GLY A 534 0.20 4.32 -0.16
CA GLY A 534 1.04 3.92 0.94
C GLY A 534 0.81 4.74 2.19
N SER A 535 1.24 4.19 3.32
CA SER A 535 1.32 4.89 4.60
C SER A 535 1.78 6.35 4.45
N CYS A 536 0.88 7.31 4.68
CA CYS A 536 1.24 8.72 4.71
C CYS A 536 2.20 8.97 5.88
N HIS A 537 3.49 9.17 5.60
CA HIS A 537 4.47 9.51 6.61
C HIS A 537 4.58 11.03 6.75
N VAL A 538 4.30 11.51 7.96
CA VAL A 538 4.54 12.88 8.35
C VAL A 538 5.73 12.82 9.30
N LYS A 539 6.93 13.06 8.77
CA LYS A 539 8.06 13.26 9.66
C LYS A 539 7.84 14.60 10.34
N MET A 540 7.56 14.66 11.64
CA MET A 540 7.66 15.92 12.41
C MET A 540 9.11 16.06 12.92
N ALA A 541 9.65 17.27 12.99
CA ALA A 541 11.04 17.48 13.37
C ALA A 541 11.35 16.91 14.78
N ARG A 542 12.16 15.84 14.81
CA ARG A 542 12.84 15.36 16.01
C ARG A 542 13.75 16.47 16.54
N ARG A 543 13.32 17.17 17.60
CA ARG A 543 14.27 17.76 18.57
C ARG A 543 13.71 18.09 19.97
N LYS A 544 12.46 17.75 20.33
CA LYS A 544 11.96 17.98 21.71
C LYS A 544 10.77 17.13 22.22
N MET A 545 10.42 16.00 21.60
CA MET A 545 9.27 15.18 22.04
C MET A 545 9.68 13.83 22.65
N MET A 546 10.55 13.87 23.67
CA MET A 546 10.86 12.74 24.57
C MET A 546 10.23 12.92 25.96
N ALA A 547 9.29 13.84 26.13
CA ALA A 547 8.55 14.00 27.38
C ALA A 547 7.12 14.45 27.05
N GLY A 548 6.18 14.08 27.92
CA GLY A 548 4.73 14.09 27.71
C GLY A 548 4.11 15.38 27.16
N TYR A 549 2.81 15.25 26.84
CA TYR A 549 1.87 16.25 26.34
C TYR A 549 1.79 16.39 24.80
N PHE A 550 1.02 15.49 24.18
CA PHE A 550 0.23 15.85 22.99
C PHE A 550 -1.09 16.48 23.46
N PRO A 551 -1.42 17.73 23.07
CA PRO A 551 -2.80 18.19 23.15
C PRO A 551 -3.65 17.41 22.14
N THR A 552 -4.83 17.00 22.57
CA THR A 552 -5.83 16.20 21.85
C THR A 552 -6.39 16.84 20.57
N SER A 553 -5.91 18.01 20.15
CA SER A 553 -6.51 18.84 19.09
C SER A 553 -5.90 18.68 17.69
N LEU A 554 -4.75 18.03 17.54
CA LEU A 554 -4.10 17.79 16.24
C LEU A 554 -4.30 16.33 15.79
N THR A 555 -5.42 16.05 15.13
CA THR A 555 -5.67 14.75 14.48
C THR A 555 -5.05 14.71 13.08
N LYS A 556 -4.63 13.52 12.58
CA LYS A 556 -4.20 13.30 11.17
C LYS A 556 -5.19 13.92 10.16
N HIS A 557 -6.47 14.01 10.52
CA HIS A 557 -7.55 14.66 9.78
C HIS A 557 -7.30 16.16 9.52
N SER A 558 -6.86 16.94 10.52
CA SER A 558 -6.49 18.36 10.35
C SER A 558 -5.33 18.52 9.37
N LEU A 559 -4.35 17.63 9.43
CA LEU A 559 -3.18 17.67 8.55
C LEU A 559 -3.52 17.27 7.10
N ILE A 560 -4.32 16.22 6.90
CA ILE A 560 -4.80 15.81 5.58
C ILE A 560 -5.66 16.91 4.96
N SER A 561 -6.58 17.50 5.73
CA SER A 561 -7.43 18.62 5.26
C SER A 561 -6.59 19.84 4.86
N THR A 562 -5.60 20.22 5.69
CA THR A 562 -4.67 21.32 5.42
C THR A 562 -3.82 21.06 4.17
N VAL A 563 -3.30 19.83 4.03
CA VAL A 563 -2.49 19.43 2.87
C VAL A 563 -3.32 19.38 1.58
N LEU A 564 -4.54 18.82 1.63
CA LEU A 564 -5.44 18.79 0.47
C LEU A 564 -5.81 20.20 0.00
N GLN A 565 -5.99 21.16 0.92
CA GLN A 565 -6.20 22.56 0.56
C GLN A 565 -4.96 23.20 -0.12
N VAL A 566 -3.75 22.90 0.37
CA VAL A 566 -2.49 23.38 -0.23
C VAL A 566 -2.26 22.78 -1.62
N LEU A 567 -2.51 21.48 -1.80
CA LEU A 567 -2.39 20.80 -3.09
C LEU A 567 -3.38 21.35 -4.13
N LYS A 568 -4.60 21.71 -3.71
CA LYS A 568 -5.63 22.29 -4.58
C LYS A 568 -5.21 23.60 -5.24
N GLN A 569 -4.50 24.48 -4.52
CA GLN A 569 -4.06 25.76 -5.09
C GLN A 569 -3.05 25.58 -6.23
N LYS A 570 -2.27 24.49 -6.26
CA LYS A 570 -1.31 24.24 -7.34
C LYS A 570 -1.89 23.45 -8.51
N VAL A 571 -2.85 22.55 -8.28
CA VAL A 571 -3.51 21.80 -9.37
C VAL A 571 -4.40 22.71 -10.25
N ASN A 572 -4.89 23.84 -9.74
CA ASN A 572 -5.67 24.81 -10.52
C ASN A 572 -4.86 25.66 -11.53
N TYR A 573 -3.54 25.47 -11.67
CA TYR A 573 -2.77 26.05 -12.77
C TYR A 573 -2.87 25.17 -14.03
N GLY A 574 -4.05 25.18 -14.65
CA GLY A 574 -4.32 24.54 -15.94
C GLY A 574 -5.52 25.10 -16.70
N SER A 575 -6.30 26.01 -16.10
CA SER A 575 -7.51 26.57 -16.70
C SER A 575 -7.69 28.04 -16.33
N SER A 576 -6.76 28.91 -16.75
CA SER A 576 -7.01 30.34 -16.84
C SER A 576 -6.15 31.00 -17.93
N MET A 577 -6.52 30.77 -19.18
CA MET A 577 -6.32 31.73 -20.27
C MET A 577 -7.32 31.41 -21.38
N GLN A 578 -8.49 32.03 -21.31
CA GLN A 578 -9.24 32.49 -22.48
C GLN A 578 -10.26 33.51 -21.98
N GLY A 579 -9.99 34.76 -22.31
CA GLY A 579 -10.74 35.92 -21.88
C GLY A 579 -10.21 37.17 -22.58
N ILE A 580 -10.27 37.17 -23.92
CA ILE A 580 -10.83 38.23 -24.78
C ILE A 580 -11.51 37.51 -25.94
#